data_AF-A0A844GM48-F1
#
_entry.id   AF-A0A844GM48-F1
#
_cell.length_a   1.000
_cell.length_b   1.000
_cell.length_c   1.000
_cell.angle_alpha   90.00
_cell.angle_beta   90.00
_cell.angle_gamma   90.00
#
_symmetry.space_group_name_H-M   'P 1'
#
loop_
_entity.id
_entity.type
_entity.pdbx_description
1 polymer ?
#
loop_
_entity_poly.entity_id
_entity_poly.type
_entity_poly.pdbx_seq_one_letter_code
_entity_poly.pdbx_strand_id
1 'polypeptide(L)'
;MVKRKSSKILPDEYRKKAIANDVPIPTVYARLQRGWDLEKAVSSPPKKNARVIEAKREEGWLVPSERPRLKRSYSTNIPKDIEQLFNEALSESGLTRSEFIAYAIEEYLTKLWKK
;
A
#
# COMPACT_ATOMS: atom_id res chain seq x y z
N MET A 1 10.90 22.43 -13.18
CA MET A 1 10.04 21.57 -14.02
C MET A 1 10.88 20.40 -14.54
N VAL A 2 10.71 19.19 -14.00
CA VAL A 2 11.54 18.03 -14.39
C VAL A 2 11.16 17.63 -15.81
N LYS A 3 12.11 17.74 -16.75
CA LYS A 3 11.93 17.24 -18.13
C LYS A 3 11.63 15.74 -18.04
N ARG A 4 10.39 15.33 -18.31
CA ARG A 4 10.07 13.91 -18.53
C ARG A 4 10.91 13.48 -19.73
N LYS A 5 11.80 12.49 -19.56
CA LYS A 5 12.52 11.90 -20.69
C LYS A 5 11.47 11.41 -21.68
N SER A 6 11.41 12.09 -22.81
CA SER A 6 10.48 11.84 -23.91
C SER A 6 10.63 10.39 -24.37
N SER A 7 9.48 9.77 -24.58
CA SER A 7 9.24 8.52 -25.29
C SER A 7 10.41 8.01 -26.15
N LYS A 8 11.06 6.93 -25.70
CA LYS A 8 11.71 6.01 -26.66
C LYS A 8 10.59 5.55 -27.59
N ILE A 9 10.60 5.97 -28.84
CA ILE A 9 9.63 5.51 -29.83
C ILE A 9 9.86 4.01 -29.98
N LEU A 10 8.89 3.21 -29.55
CA LEU A 10 8.91 1.77 -29.81
C LEU A 10 8.64 1.58 -31.31
N PRO A 11 9.52 0.89 -32.08
CA PRO A 11 9.26 0.64 -33.49
C PRO A 11 7.95 -0.14 -33.68
N ASP A 12 7.23 0.14 -34.77
CA ASP A 12 5.89 -0.40 -35.00
C ASP A 12 5.85 -1.94 -35.02
N GLU A 13 6.95 -2.57 -35.42
CA GLU A 13 7.11 -4.02 -35.38
C GLU A 13 6.99 -4.59 -33.96
N TYR A 14 7.69 -3.98 -33.00
CA TYR A 14 7.66 -4.40 -31.61
C TYR A 14 6.33 -4.05 -30.94
N ARG A 15 5.64 -3.01 -31.42
CA ARG A 15 4.29 -2.68 -30.99
C ARG A 15 3.29 -3.76 -31.43
N LYS A 16 3.37 -4.23 -32.68
CA LYS A 16 2.56 -5.35 -33.18
C LYS A 16 2.85 -6.65 -32.42
N LYS A 17 4.14 -6.96 -32.18
CA LYS A 17 4.55 -8.12 -31.38
C LYS A 17 4.03 -8.04 -29.93
N ALA A 18 4.03 -6.86 -29.30
CA ALA A 18 3.51 -6.68 -27.94
C ALA A 18 2.02 -6.97 -27.85
N ILE A 19 1.26 -6.48 -28.84
CA ILE A 19 -0.19 -6.72 -28.93
C ILE A 19 -0.46 -8.21 -29.18
N ALA A 20 0.30 -8.86 -30.07
CA ALA A 20 0.17 -10.29 -30.33
C ALA A 20 0.45 -11.16 -29.09
N ASN A 21 1.32 -10.70 -28.18
CA ASN A 21 1.69 -11.39 -26.95
C ASN A 21 0.87 -10.95 -25.73
N ASP A 22 -0.23 -10.20 -25.92
CA ASP A 22 -1.06 -9.63 -24.84
C ASP A 22 -0.26 -8.85 -23.79
N VAL A 23 0.81 -8.18 -24.21
CA VAL A 23 1.62 -7.33 -23.35
C VAL A 23 1.18 -5.87 -23.50
N PRO A 24 0.63 -5.24 -22.44
CA PRO A 24 0.28 -3.83 -22.50
C PRO A 24 1.52 -2.97 -22.78
N ILE A 25 1.39 -2.01 -23.69
CA ILE A 25 2.46 -1.07 -24.05
C ILE A 25 3.08 -0.36 -22.82
N PRO A 26 2.30 0.08 -21.80
CA PRO A 26 2.87 0.63 -20.57
C PRO A 26 3.80 -0.34 -19.84
N THR A 27 3.50 -1.65 -19.87
CA THR A 27 4.34 -2.70 -19.29
C THR A 27 5.67 -2.82 -20.04
N VAL A 28 5.66 -2.73 -21.37
CA VAL A 28 6.88 -2.73 -22.19
C VAL A 28 7.78 -1.55 -21.81
N TYR A 29 7.23 -0.34 -21.75
CA TYR A 29 7.99 0.85 -21.32
C TYR A 29 8.56 0.70 -19.91
N ALA A 30 7.78 0.20 -18.98
CA ALA A 30 8.22 0.00 -17.61
C ALA A 30 9.30 -1.09 -17.50
N ARG A 31 9.33 -2.08 -18.40
CA ARG A 31 10.41 -3.08 -18.50
C ARG A 31 11.68 -2.49 -19.10
N LEU A 32 11.57 -1.70 -20.16
CA LEU A 32 12.70 -0.97 -20.76
C LEU A 32 13.35 0.00 -19.77
N GLN A 33 12.55 0.68 -18.95
CA GLN A 33 13.06 1.55 -17.86
C GLN A 33 13.83 0.77 -16.80
N ARG A 34 13.48 -0.50 -16.58
CA ARG A 34 14.18 -1.42 -15.68
C ARG A 34 15.39 -2.10 -16.33
N GLY A 35 15.78 -1.67 -17.53
CA GLY A 35 16.95 -2.20 -18.24
C GLY A 35 16.72 -3.55 -18.93
N TRP A 36 15.46 -3.92 -19.18
CA TRP A 36 15.18 -5.12 -19.97
C TRP A 36 15.48 -4.87 -21.45
N ASP A 37 15.94 -5.91 -22.13
CA ASP A 37 16.07 -5.90 -23.57
C ASP A 37 14.69 -5.82 -24.27
N LEU A 38 14.64 -5.22 -25.46
CA LEU A 38 13.42 -4.97 -26.24
C LEU A 38 12.66 -6.27 -26.55
N GLU A 39 13.36 -7.28 -27.04
CA GLU A 39 12.75 -8.57 -27.36
C GLU A 39 12.18 -9.24 -26.12
N LYS A 40 12.97 -9.27 -25.04
CA LYS A 40 12.55 -9.80 -23.74
C LYS A 40 11.36 -9.04 -23.16
N ALA A 41 11.31 -7.71 -23.33
CA ALA A 41 10.25 -6.86 -22.80
C ALA A 41 8.91 -7.08 -23.51
N VAL A 42 8.94 -7.45 -24.79
CA VAL A 42 7.77 -7.64 -25.67
C VAL A 42 7.29 -9.09 -25.68
N SER A 43 8.19 -10.05 -25.46
CA SER A 43 7.85 -11.49 -25.44
C SER A 43 7.41 -12.02 -24.08
N SER A 44 7.80 -11.37 -22.98
CA SER A 44 7.48 -11.90 -21.64
C SER A 44 6.01 -11.58 -21.26
N PRO A 45 5.18 -12.53 -20.85
CA PRO A 45 3.81 -12.24 -20.42
C PRO A 45 3.79 -11.34 -19.16
N PRO A 46 2.86 -10.40 -19.03
CA PRO A 46 2.73 -9.59 -17.81
C PRO A 46 2.38 -10.50 -16.62
N LYS A 47 2.94 -10.21 -15.45
CA LYS A 47 2.52 -10.89 -14.22
C LYS A 47 1.05 -10.56 -13.99
N LYS A 48 0.19 -11.57 -13.88
CA LYS A 48 -1.19 -11.39 -13.42
C LYS A 48 -1.12 -10.73 -12.04
N ASN A 49 -1.79 -9.60 -11.86
CA ASN A 49 -1.82 -8.92 -10.58
C ASN A 49 -2.40 -9.87 -9.54
N ALA A 50 -1.56 -10.35 -8.61
CA ALA A 50 -1.98 -11.21 -7.50
C ALA A 50 -2.99 -10.55 -6.55
N ARG A 51 -3.36 -9.28 -6.79
CA ARG A 51 -4.40 -8.57 -6.04
C ARG A 51 -5.80 -9.15 -6.26
N VAL A 52 -6.00 -9.90 -7.34
CA VAL A 52 -7.21 -10.69 -7.58
C VAL A 52 -6.81 -12.14 -7.87
N ILE A 53 -5.92 -12.70 -7.05
CA ILE A 53 -6.11 -14.10 -6.74
C ILE A 53 -7.18 -14.06 -5.67
N GLU A 54 -8.44 -14.18 -6.09
CA GLU A 54 -9.48 -14.71 -5.23
C GLU A 54 -8.90 -15.98 -4.64
N ALA A 55 -8.38 -15.90 -3.42
CA ALA A 55 -7.86 -17.06 -2.72
C ALA A 55 -9.07 -17.89 -2.31
N LYS A 56 -9.74 -18.53 -3.28
CA LYS A 56 -10.59 -19.68 -3.02
C LYS A 56 -9.67 -20.74 -2.45
N ARG A 57 -9.65 -20.86 -1.13
CA ARG A 57 -9.28 -22.12 -0.49
C ARG A 57 -10.47 -23.06 -0.66
N GLU A 58 -10.23 -24.36 -0.53
CA GLU A 58 -11.30 -25.37 -0.68
C GLU A 58 -12.46 -25.13 0.31
N GLU A 59 -12.21 -24.45 1.43
CA GLU A 59 -13.12 -24.15 2.53
C GLU A 59 -13.47 -22.63 2.62
N GLY A 60 -14.05 -22.07 1.56
CA GLY A 60 -14.78 -20.78 1.65
C GLY A 60 -13.98 -19.47 1.47
N TRP A 61 -14.66 -18.35 1.72
CA TRP A 61 -14.15 -16.97 1.57
C TRP A 61 -13.31 -16.54 2.78
N LEU A 62 -12.22 -15.80 2.53
CA LEU A 62 -11.52 -15.05 3.57
C LEU A 62 -12.44 -13.93 4.07
N VAL A 63 -13.15 -14.15 5.19
CA VAL A 63 -13.86 -13.08 5.89
C VAL A 63 -12.79 -12.10 6.40
N PRO A 64 -12.78 -10.82 5.98
CA PRO A 64 -11.92 -9.82 6.59
C PRO A 64 -12.20 -9.85 8.09
N SER A 65 -11.14 -10.04 8.90
CA SER A 65 -11.21 -10.03 10.36
C SER A 65 -12.22 -8.99 10.82
N GLU A 66 -13.18 -9.39 11.67
CA GLU A 66 -14.23 -8.54 12.26
C GLU A 66 -13.70 -7.34 13.07
N ARG A 67 -12.40 -7.03 12.99
CA ARG A 67 -11.86 -5.77 13.44
C ARG A 67 -12.53 -4.68 12.62
N PRO A 68 -13.31 -3.77 13.24
CA PRO A 68 -13.88 -2.65 12.51
C PRO A 68 -12.74 -1.96 11.79
N ARG A 69 -12.88 -1.76 10.46
CA ARG A 69 -11.93 -0.95 9.70
C ARG A 69 -11.90 0.42 10.38
N LEU A 70 -10.84 0.68 11.17
CA LEU A 70 -10.57 2.00 11.71
C LEU A 70 -10.62 2.96 10.52
N LYS A 71 -11.64 3.84 10.49
CA LYS A 71 -12.00 4.61 9.29
C LYS A 71 -10.84 5.49 8.80
N ARG A 72 -9.92 5.89 9.70
CA ARG A 72 -8.69 6.63 9.39
C ARG A 72 -7.59 6.33 10.39
N SER A 73 -6.35 6.20 9.91
CA SER A 73 -5.15 6.34 10.74
C SER A 73 -4.74 7.80 10.79
N TYR A 74 -4.56 8.33 12.00
CA TYR A 74 -3.96 9.64 12.20
C TYR A 74 -2.53 9.43 12.66
N SER A 75 -1.57 10.03 11.95
CA SER A 75 -0.22 10.17 12.46
C SER A 75 -0.23 11.32 13.48
N THR A 76 0.03 11.01 14.73
CA THR A 76 0.18 12.01 15.79
C THR A 76 1.64 12.13 16.19
N ASN A 77 2.09 13.36 16.36
CA ASN A 77 3.40 13.65 16.94
C ASN A 77 3.23 13.76 18.45
N ILE A 78 4.04 13.00 19.19
CA ILE A 78 4.12 13.07 20.64
C ILE A 78 5.28 14.04 20.96
N PRO A 79 5.05 15.14 21.70
CA PRO A 79 6.14 15.99 22.18
C PRO A 79 7.18 15.16 22.95
N LYS A 80 8.46 15.50 22.76
CA LYS A 80 9.58 14.75 23.36
C LYS A 80 9.52 14.72 24.88
N ASP A 81 9.02 15.81 25.48
CA ASP A 81 8.96 15.97 26.94
C ASP A 81 8.01 14.97 27.61
N ILE A 82 6.98 14.51 26.90
CA ILE A 82 5.99 13.55 27.42
C ILE A 82 6.27 12.13 26.98
N GLU A 83 7.28 11.89 26.14
CA GLU A 83 7.58 10.57 25.58
C GLU A 83 7.97 9.58 26.69
N GLN A 84 8.76 10.02 27.67
CA GLN A 84 9.17 9.19 28.82
C GLN A 84 7.94 8.75 29.63
N LEU A 85 7.12 9.73 30.05
CA LEU A 85 5.88 9.48 30.78
C LEU A 85 4.92 8.57 30.01
N PHE A 86 4.82 8.77 28.70
CA PHE A 86 3.98 7.94 27.84
C PHE A 86 4.45 6.49 27.81
N ASN A 87 5.75 6.25 27.70
CA ASN A 87 6.31 4.90 27.65
C ASN A 87 6.16 4.18 29.00
N GLU A 88 6.35 4.89 30.12
CA GLU A 88 6.11 4.36 31.47
C GLU A 88 4.64 3.98 31.64
N ALA A 89 3.70 4.90 31.37
CA ALA A 89 2.27 4.64 31.45
C ALA A 89 1.80 3.51 30.51
N LEU A 90 2.39 3.42 29.32
CA LEU A 90 2.13 2.32 28.40
C LEU A 90 2.59 0.98 28.99
N SER A 91 3.77 0.95 29.62
CA SER A 91 4.31 -0.26 30.23
C SER A 91 3.48 -0.74 31.43
N GLU A 92 2.98 0.19 32.25
CA GLU A 92 2.14 -0.11 33.41
C GLU A 92 0.74 -0.58 33.02
N SER A 93 0.16 0.00 31.95
CA SER A 93 -1.19 -0.34 31.50
C SER A 93 -1.29 -1.70 30.82
N GLY A 94 -0.19 -2.24 30.27
CA GLY A 94 -0.16 -3.49 29.52
C GLY A 94 -0.97 -3.46 28.21
N LEU A 95 -1.41 -2.28 27.76
CA LEU A 95 -2.17 -2.07 26.54
C LEU A 95 -1.26 -1.94 25.32
N THR A 96 -1.82 -2.17 24.13
CA THR A 96 -1.11 -1.77 22.91
C THR A 96 -1.08 -0.24 22.80
N ARG A 97 -0.02 0.29 22.17
CA ARG A 97 0.15 1.74 21.98
C ARG A 97 -1.06 2.41 21.34
N SER A 98 -1.71 1.72 20.40
CA SER A 98 -2.90 2.20 19.71
C SER A 98 -4.13 2.25 20.63
N GLU A 99 -4.33 1.23 21.46
CA GLU A 99 -5.45 1.17 22.42
C GLU A 99 -5.29 2.21 23.51
N PHE A 100 -4.08 2.37 24.04
CA PHE A 100 -3.78 3.39 25.04
C PHE A 100 -4.10 4.80 24.52
N ILE A 101 -3.67 5.12 23.29
CA ILE A 101 -3.97 6.42 22.67
C ILE A 101 -5.47 6.59 22.44
N ALA A 102 -6.16 5.54 21.98
CA ALA A 102 -7.61 5.61 21.75
C ALA A 102 -8.37 5.90 23.05
N TYR A 103 -8.02 5.21 24.14
CA TYR A 103 -8.64 5.41 25.46
C TYR A 103 -8.36 6.81 26.02
N ALA A 104 -7.11 7.28 25.94
CA ALA A 104 -6.74 8.61 26.40
C ALA A 104 -7.52 9.71 25.65
N ILE A 105 -7.71 9.56 24.33
CA ILE A 105 -8.49 10.49 23.52
C ILE A 105 -9.97 10.42 23.90
N GLU A 106 -10.53 9.22 24.06
CA GLU A 106 -11.94 9.04 24.45
C GLU A 106 -12.22 9.65 25.82
N GLU A 107 -11.37 9.38 26.81
CA GLU A 107 -11.46 9.93 28.16
C GLU A 107 -11.35 11.46 28.14
N TYR A 108 -10.41 12.02 27.38
CA TYR A 108 -10.26 13.47 27.23
C TYR A 108 -11.51 14.11 26.60
N LEU A 109 -12.02 13.54 25.51
CA LEU A 109 -13.19 14.04 24.79
C LEU A 109 -14.48 13.91 25.61
N THR A 110 -14.64 12.80 26.34
CA THR A 110 -15.80 12.60 27.21
C THR A 110 -15.75 13.57 28.39
N LYS A 111 -14.61 13.70 29.08
CA LYS A 111 -14.47 14.62 30.23
C LYS A 111 -14.62 16.10 29.86
N LEU A 112 -14.09 16.54 28.72
CA LEU A 112 -14.03 17.97 28.39
C LEU A 112 -15.12 18.43 27.42
N TRP A 113 -15.60 17.55 26.55
CA TRP A 113 -16.43 17.95 25.42
C TRP A 113 -17.85 17.41 25.46
N LYS A 114 -18.08 16.26 26.09
CA LYS A 114 -19.43 15.79 26.41
C LYS A 114 -19.70 15.97 27.91
N LYS A 115 -20.05 17.20 28.31
CA LYS A 115 -20.72 17.41 29.60
C LYS A 115 -22.10 16.77 29.59
#